data_AF-A0A2A4RNP4-F1
#
_entry.id   AF-A0A2A4RNP4-F1
#
_cell.length_a   1.000
_cell.length_b   1.000
_cell.length_c   1.000
_cell.angle_alpha   90.00
_cell.angle_beta   90.00
_cell.angle_gamma   90.00
#
_symmetry.space_group_name_H-M   'P 1'
#
loop_
_entity.id
_entity.type
_entity.pdbx_description
1 polymer ?
#
loop_
_entity_poly.entity_id
_entity_poly.type
_entity_poly.pdbx_seq_one_letter_code
_entity_poly.pdbx_strand_id
1 'polypeptide(L)'
;MKVRRSILALTISTLTAVTAVNATTLTRDNGASVGDNQNAYTAGANGGALLQDVQLIQKLQRFARERIPERVVHARGTGVHGEFTATRDISDLTKAAVFTKNETTPVFVRFSTVIHAKGSPETLRDPRGFATKFYTSEGN
;
A
#
# COMPACT_ATOMS: atom_id res chain seq x y z
N MET A 1 -2.71 -35.52 -61.61
CA MET A 1 -1.74 -36.57 -61.22
C MET A 1 -0.46 -35.87 -60.80
N LYS A 2 0.18 -35.99 -59.63
CA LYS A 2 0.07 -36.78 -58.39
C LYS A 2 0.62 -35.86 -57.26
N VAL A 3 -0.14 -35.61 -56.21
CA VAL A 3 -0.01 -36.15 -54.83
C VAL A 3 0.98 -35.40 -53.92
N ARG A 4 0.38 -34.88 -52.83
CA ARG A 4 0.92 -34.23 -51.64
C ARG A 4 2.08 -34.99 -50.97
N ARG A 5 3.01 -34.25 -50.35
CA ARG A 5 3.76 -34.70 -49.17
C ARG A 5 3.77 -33.60 -48.10
N SER A 6 2.99 -33.85 -47.06
CA SER A 6 3.02 -33.16 -45.77
C SER A 6 4.32 -33.48 -45.04
N ILE A 7 5.02 -32.47 -44.50
CA ILE A 7 5.85 -32.63 -43.31
C ILE A 7 5.56 -31.45 -42.38
N LEU A 8 4.94 -31.82 -41.27
CA LEU A 8 4.60 -31.05 -40.09
C LEU A 8 5.91 -30.67 -39.37
N ALA A 9 6.18 -29.38 -39.15
CA ALA A 9 7.21 -28.94 -38.21
C ALA A 9 6.62 -27.86 -37.30
N LEU A 10 5.88 -28.35 -36.31
CA LEU A 10 5.44 -27.60 -35.14
C LEU A 10 6.65 -27.50 -34.18
N THR A 11 7.38 -26.40 -34.18
CA THR A 11 8.29 -26.07 -33.08
C THR A 11 7.83 -24.79 -32.40
N ILE A 12 7.00 -25.00 -31.38
CA ILE A 12 6.67 -24.05 -30.34
C ILE A 12 7.97 -23.78 -29.58
N SER A 13 8.59 -22.63 -29.82
CA SER A 13 9.59 -22.05 -28.92
C SER A 13 9.06 -20.71 -28.42
N THR A 14 7.96 -20.76 -27.66
CA THR A 14 7.60 -19.68 -26.74
C THR A 14 8.64 -19.68 -25.62
N LEU A 15 9.73 -18.96 -25.85
CA LEU A 15 10.69 -18.59 -24.83
C LEU A 15 9.95 -17.70 -23.81
N THR A 16 9.41 -18.31 -22.76
CA THR A 16 8.96 -17.56 -21.58
C THR A 16 10.18 -16.90 -20.98
N ALA A 17 10.38 -15.62 -21.30
CA ALA A 17 11.33 -14.77 -20.60
C ALA A 17 10.86 -14.68 -19.14
N VAL A 18 11.46 -15.51 -18.29
CA VAL A 18 11.39 -15.31 -16.84
C VAL A 18 12.16 -14.03 -16.58
N THR A 19 11.45 -12.92 -16.43
CA THR A 19 12.02 -11.69 -15.91
C THR A 19 12.41 -11.96 -14.46
N ALA A 20 13.70 -12.14 -14.21
CA ALA A 20 14.22 -12.17 -12.85
C ALA A 20 13.92 -10.82 -12.20
N VAL A 21 12.98 -10.80 -11.27
CA VAL A 21 12.73 -9.63 -10.42
C VAL A 21 13.90 -9.56 -9.44
N ASN A 22 14.92 -8.79 -9.80
CA ASN A 22 16.00 -8.49 -8.86
C ASN A 22 15.46 -7.58 -7.75
N ALA A 23 15.81 -7.90 -6.51
CA ALA A 23 15.50 -7.04 -5.38
C ALA A 23 16.13 -5.66 -5.59
N THR A 24 15.35 -4.60 -5.35
CA THR A 24 15.86 -3.24 -5.36
C THR A 24 16.97 -3.11 -4.33
N THR A 25 18.07 -2.45 -4.68
CA THR A 25 19.21 -2.21 -3.78
C THR A 25 18.72 -1.51 -2.50
N LEU A 26 19.06 -2.07 -1.34
CA LEU A 26 18.78 -1.42 -0.07
C LEU A 26 19.61 -0.14 0.06
N THR A 27 18.97 0.95 0.44
CA THR A 27 19.61 2.27 0.57
C THR A 27 19.39 2.87 1.95
N ARG A 28 20.26 3.81 2.30
CA ARG A 28 20.04 4.78 3.37
C ARG A 28 19.06 5.86 2.88
N ASP A 29 18.44 6.61 3.79
CA ASP A 29 17.62 7.80 3.54
C ASP A 29 18.26 8.83 2.59
N ASN A 30 19.59 8.91 2.52
CA ASN A 30 20.29 9.80 1.57
C ASN A 30 20.51 9.18 0.17
N GLY A 31 19.99 7.98 -0.08
CA GLY A 31 20.11 7.26 -1.35
C GLY A 31 21.38 6.42 -1.51
N ALA A 32 22.36 6.50 -0.59
CA ALA A 32 23.56 5.67 -0.67
C ALA A 32 23.23 4.20 -0.42
N SER A 33 23.88 3.29 -1.17
CA SER A 33 23.69 1.85 -1.01
C SER A 33 24.14 1.35 0.36
N VAL A 34 23.40 0.39 0.90
CA VAL A 34 23.75 -0.34 2.12
C VAL A 34 24.47 -1.62 1.71
N GLY A 35 25.72 -1.77 2.17
CA GLY A 35 26.51 -2.98 1.93
C GLY A 35 26.03 -4.17 2.76
N ASP A 36 26.05 -4.02 4.09
CA ASP A 36 25.60 -5.04 5.05
C ASP A 36 24.51 -4.47 5.96
N ASN A 37 23.44 -5.25 6.17
CA ASN A 37 22.29 -4.92 7.01
C ASN A 37 22.06 -5.96 8.13
N GLN A 38 22.94 -6.96 8.24
CA GLN A 38 22.88 -8.01 9.26
C GLN A 38 23.83 -7.71 10.42
N ASN A 39 24.90 -6.94 10.19
CA ASN A 39 25.91 -6.63 11.20
C ASN A 39 26.03 -5.12 11.46
N ALA A 40 26.40 -4.78 12.69
CA ALA A 40 26.79 -3.43 13.09
C ALA A 40 28.30 -3.21 12.86
N TYR A 41 28.70 -1.96 12.64
CA TYR A 41 30.11 -1.60 12.65
C TYR A 41 30.63 -1.58 14.09
N THR A 42 31.58 -2.46 14.39
CA THR A 42 32.18 -2.61 15.72
C THR A 42 33.69 -2.38 15.71
N ALA A 43 34.26 -2.04 16.87
CA ALA A 43 35.71 -1.94 17.06
C ALA A 43 36.38 -3.34 17.16
N GLY A 44 36.37 -4.09 16.05
CA GLY A 44 36.78 -5.50 16.01
C GLY A 44 35.63 -6.47 16.32
N ALA A 45 35.87 -7.78 16.19
CA ALA A 45 34.82 -8.80 16.23
C ALA A 45 33.99 -8.81 17.53
N ASN A 46 34.60 -8.46 18.67
CA ASN A 46 33.95 -8.41 19.98
C ASN A 46 33.98 -6.99 20.59
N GLY A 47 34.22 -5.96 19.77
CA GLY A 47 34.27 -4.57 20.22
C GLY A 47 32.88 -3.92 20.30
N GLY A 48 32.81 -2.74 20.92
CA GLY A 48 31.58 -1.94 20.95
C GLY A 48 31.18 -1.41 19.57
N ALA A 49 29.88 -1.12 19.41
CA ALA A 49 29.35 -0.49 18.19
C ALA A 49 29.85 0.95 18.05
N LEU A 50 30.18 1.35 16.82
CA LEU A 50 30.75 2.65 16.52
C LEU A 50 29.66 3.68 16.17
N LEU A 51 29.80 4.91 16.66
CA LEU A 51 28.86 6.00 16.37
C LEU A 51 28.84 6.40 14.88
N GLN A 52 29.88 6.06 14.13
CA GLN A 52 29.94 6.28 12.68
C GLN A 52 29.02 5.34 11.88
N ASP A 53 28.40 4.34 12.52
CA ASP A 53 27.42 3.47 11.87
C ASP A 53 26.09 4.20 11.64
N VAL A 54 26.08 5.04 10.61
CA VAL A 54 24.92 5.85 10.25
C VAL A 54 23.74 4.97 9.85
N GLN A 55 23.99 3.80 9.26
CA GLN A 55 22.94 2.87 8.82
C GLN A 55 22.21 2.28 10.02
N LEU A 56 22.94 1.77 11.02
CA LEU A 56 22.36 1.22 12.24
C LEU A 56 21.54 2.27 12.99
N ILE A 57 22.14 3.44 13.23
CA ILE A 57 21.51 4.52 13.99
C ILE A 57 20.20 4.96 13.33
N GLN A 58 20.23 5.20 12.02
CA GLN A 58 19.08 5.66 11.27
C GLN A 58 17.95 4.62 11.27
N LYS A 59 18.27 3.33 11.07
CA LYS A 59 17.29 2.24 11.12
C LYS A 59 16.60 2.18 12.49
N LEU A 60 17.36 2.25 13.58
CA LEU A 60 16.82 2.25 14.94
C LEU A 60 16.01 3.51 15.25
N GLN A 61 16.45 4.68 14.77
CA GLN A 61 15.73 5.94 14.95
C GLN A 61 14.36 5.92 14.27
N ARG A 62 14.25 5.33 13.07
CA ARG A 62 12.99 5.14 12.34
C ARG A 62 12.09 4.16 13.09
N PHE A 63 12.62 3.00 13.47
CA PHE A 63 11.89 1.99 14.23
C PHE A 63 11.29 2.57 15.53
N ALA A 64 12.09 3.29 16.31
CA ALA A 64 11.66 3.91 17.56
C ALA A 64 10.56 4.97 17.37
N ARG A 65 10.32 5.46 16.15
CA ARG A 65 9.35 6.52 15.81
C ARG A 65 8.23 6.06 14.88
N GLU A 66 8.06 4.75 14.69
CA GLU A 66 6.98 4.21 13.85
C GLU A 66 5.58 4.46 14.42
N ARG A 67 5.47 4.61 15.74
CA ARG A 67 4.18 4.76 16.42
C ARG A 67 3.78 6.23 16.44
N ILE A 68 2.64 6.51 15.82
CA ILE A 68 1.90 7.78 15.96
C ILE A 68 0.72 7.57 16.92
N PRO A 69 0.20 8.63 17.57
CA PRO A 69 -1.00 8.53 18.39
C PRO A 69 -2.15 7.91 17.61
N GLU A 70 -2.88 6.99 18.24
CA GLU A 70 -4.11 6.48 17.66
C GLU A 70 -5.23 7.55 17.72
N ARG A 71 -6.32 7.31 16.99
CA ARG A 71 -7.47 8.21 17.05
C ARG A 71 -8.11 8.13 18.43
N VAL A 72 -8.53 9.28 18.98
CA VAL A 72 -9.21 9.37 20.29
C VAL A 72 -10.44 8.45 20.37
N VAL A 73 -11.16 8.34 19.26
CA VAL A 73 -12.24 7.37 19.04
C VAL A 73 -12.05 6.73 17.66
N HIS A 74 -12.66 5.57 17.43
CA HIS A 74 -12.51 4.84 16.17
C HIS A 74 -11.06 4.42 15.87
N ALA A 75 -10.30 4.03 16.89
CA ALA A 75 -8.90 3.63 16.75
C ALA A 75 -8.74 2.35 15.90
N ARG A 76 -9.51 1.30 16.19
CA ARG A 76 -9.53 0.06 15.39
C ARG A 76 -10.38 0.25 14.14
N GLY A 77 -9.79 -0.03 12.97
CA GLY A 77 -10.51 0.05 11.71
C GLY A 77 -9.67 -0.37 10.52
N THR A 78 -10.35 -0.63 9.41
CA THR A 78 -9.76 -1.01 8.12
C THR A 78 -10.26 -0.07 7.03
N GLY A 79 -9.48 0.09 5.96
CA GLY A 79 -9.79 0.99 4.87
C GLY A 79 -9.74 0.29 3.52
N VAL A 80 -10.53 0.78 2.58
CA VAL A 80 -10.60 0.26 1.21
C VAL A 80 -10.77 1.41 0.21
N HIS A 81 -10.08 1.31 -0.92
CA HIS A 81 -10.29 2.19 -2.07
C HIS A 81 -11.37 1.62 -2.98
N GLY A 82 -12.17 2.49 -3.58
CA GLY A 82 -13.20 2.10 -4.53
C GLY A 82 -13.68 3.29 -5.34
N GLU A 83 -14.85 3.15 -5.93
CA GLU A 83 -15.48 4.17 -6.76
C GLU A 83 -16.95 4.33 -6.37
N PHE A 84 -17.45 5.55 -6.48
CA PHE A 84 -18.85 5.89 -6.35
C PHE A 84 -19.38 6.36 -7.70
N THR A 85 -20.48 5.79 -8.17
CA THR A 85 -21.14 6.23 -9.40
C THR A 85 -22.56 6.71 -9.07
N ALA A 86 -22.87 7.97 -9.39
CA ALA A 86 -24.20 8.52 -9.20
C ALA A 86 -25.14 7.99 -10.30
N THR A 87 -26.13 7.17 -9.93
CA THR A 87 -27.02 6.51 -10.92
C THR A 87 -28.27 7.30 -11.24
N ARG A 88 -28.73 8.15 -10.32
CA ARG A 88 -29.91 9.01 -10.48
C ARG A 88 -29.49 10.47 -10.56
N ASP A 89 -30.28 11.24 -11.30
CA ASP A 89 -30.16 12.68 -11.33
C ASP A 89 -30.87 13.26 -10.10
N ILE A 90 -30.14 14.07 -9.33
CA ILE A 90 -30.65 14.83 -8.17
C ILE A 90 -30.18 16.29 -8.23
N SER A 91 -29.92 16.79 -9.44
CA SER A 91 -29.47 18.17 -9.68
C SER A 91 -30.47 19.24 -9.23
N ASP A 92 -31.73 18.85 -9.01
CA ASP A 92 -32.78 19.67 -8.40
C ASP A 92 -32.55 19.92 -6.90
N LEU A 93 -31.83 19.02 -6.21
CA LEU A 93 -31.55 19.10 -4.77
C LEU A 93 -30.17 19.69 -4.47
N THR A 94 -29.18 19.46 -5.34
CA THR A 94 -27.79 19.85 -5.10
C THR A 94 -27.03 20.11 -6.39
N LYS A 95 -26.11 21.08 -6.32
CA LYS A 95 -25.17 21.41 -7.41
C LYS A 95 -23.81 20.72 -7.27
N ALA A 96 -23.63 19.85 -6.27
CA ALA A 96 -22.34 19.23 -6.01
C ALA A 96 -21.95 18.28 -7.14
N ALA A 97 -20.76 18.46 -7.71
CA ALA A 97 -20.30 17.72 -8.88
C ALA A 97 -20.34 16.18 -8.70
N VAL A 98 -20.08 15.69 -7.47
CA VAL A 98 -20.09 14.26 -7.11
C VAL A 98 -21.43 13.56 -7.35
N PHE A 99 -22.55 14.30 -7.37
CA PHE A 99 -23.89 13.73 -7.57
C PHE A 99 -24.42 13.91 -9.00
N THR A 100 -23.58 14.41 -9.92
CA THR A 100 -23.94 14.50 -11.33
C THR A 100 -24.19 13.11 -11.89
N LYS A 101 -25.31 12.92 -12.59
CA LYS A 101 -25.69 11.59 -13.11
C LYS A 101 -24.59 11.00 -14.00
N ASN A 102 -24.29 9.72 -13.75
CA ASN A 102 -23.23 8.92 -14.37
C ASN A 102 -21.79 9.38 -14.08
N GLU A 103 -21.60 10.37 -13.21
CA GLU A 103 -20.26 10.73 -12.73
C GLU A 103 -19.71 9.61 -11.85
N THR A 104 -18.47 9.21 -12.10
CA THR A 104 -17.75 8.23 -11.30
C THR A 104 -16.64 8.91 -10.54
N THR A 105 -16.73 8.90 -9.21
CA THR A 105 -15.80 9.58 -8.31
C THR A 105 -15.00 8.54 -7.51
N PRO A 106 -13.66 8.60 -7.49
CA PRO A 106 -12.86 7.75 -6.62
C PRO A 106 -13.20 8.02 -5.14
N VAL A 107 -13.26 6.96 -4.34
CA VAL A 107 -13.53 7.05 -2.90
C VAL A 107 -12.53 6.25 -2.07
N PHE A 108 -12.35 6.70 -0.83
CA PHE A 108 -11.73 5.91 0.22
C PHE A 108 -12.71 5.76 1.38
N VAL A 109 -12.97 4.51 1.75
CA VAL A 109 -13.87 4.17 2.84
C VAL A 109 -13.07 3.61 4.01
N ARG A 110 -13.36 4.08 5.22
CA ARG A 110 -12.82 3.52 6.47
C ARG A 110 -13.93 3.01 7.38
N PHE A 111 -13.88 1.72 7.69
CA PHE A 111 -14.70 1.06 8.69
C PHE A 111 -13.99 1.02 10.04
N SER A 112 -14.74 1.10 11.14
CA SER A 112 -14.13 1.09 12.49
C SER A 112 -15.11 0.70 13.59
N THR A 113 -14.59 0.21 14.72
CA THR A 113 -15.29 0.22 16.02
C THR A 113 -15.17 1.62 16.64
N VAL A 114 -15.65 1.87 17.87
CA VAL A 114 -15.68 3.23 18.45
C VAL A 114 -14.81 3.34 19.70
N ILE A 115 -15.13 2.54 20.73
CA ILE A 115 -14.69 2.78 22.12
C ILE A 115 -13.26 2.29 22.36
N HIS A 116 -12.85 1.23 21.67
CA HIS A 116 -11.67 0.46 22.02
C HIS A 116 -10.43 0.86 21.21
N ALA A 117 -9.24 0.59 21.77
CA ALA A 117 -7.94 0.86 21.17
C ALA A 117 -7.68 0.06 19.87
N LYS A 118 -6.64 0.43 19.12
CA LYS A 118 -6.24 -0.19 17.82
C LYS A 118 -6.05 -1.72 17.87
N GLY A 119 -5.66 -2.26 19.02
CA GLY A 119 -5.42 -3.70 19.23
C GLY A 119 -6.67 -4.52 19.58
N SER A 120 -7.84 -3.90 19.68
CA SER A 120 -9.07 -4.57 20.12
C SER A 120 -9.66 -5.54 19.07
N PRO A 121 -10.42 -6.57 19.51
CA PRO A 121 -11.13 -7.47 18.60
C PRO A 121 -12.24 -6.76 17.81
N GLU A 122 -12.40 -7.12 16.54
CA GLU A 122 -13.36 -6.46 15.63
C GLU A 122 -14.81 -6.88 15.83
N THR A 123 -15.05 -8.02 16.49
CA THR A 123 -16.37 -8.63 16.67
C THR A 123 -17.09 -8.17 17.95
N LEU A 124 -16.47 -7.29 18.74
CA LEU A 124 -17.10 -6.75 19.96
C LEU A 124 -18.35 -5.93 19.64
N ARG A 125 -19.33 -6.00 20.54
CA ARG A 125 -20.54 -5.16 20.47
C ARG A 125 -20.14 -3.70 20.67
N ASP A 126 -20.26 -2.92 19.61
CA ASP A 126 -19.91 -1.50 19.55
C ASP A 126 -20.62 -0.89 18.33
N PRO A 127 -20.90 0.41 18.23
CA PRO A 127 -21.29 1.00 16.96
C PRO A 127 -20.17 0.83 15.92
N ARG A 128 -20.50 1.04 14.64
CA ARG A 128 -19.54 0.94 13.55
C ARG A 128 -19.47 2.27 12.79
N GLY A 129 -18.26 2.83 12.70
CA GLY A 129 -18.01 3.99 11.85
C GLY A 129 -17.92 3.57 10.39
N PHE A 130 -18.58 4.32 9.52
CA PHE A 130 -18.50 4.19 8.05
C PHE A 130 -18.19 5.58 7.49
N ALA A 131 -16.90 5.91 7.38
CA ALA A 131 -16.46 7.18 6.86
C ALA A 131 -16.08 7.03 5.38
N THR A 132 -16.70 7.81 4.50
CA THR A 132 -16.41 7.83 3.06
C THR A 132 -15.87 9.19 2.67
N LYS A 133 -14.68 9.21 2.05
CA LYS A 133 -14.10 10.39 1.42
C LYS A 133 -14.30 10.31 -0.08
N PHE A 134 -14.82 11.38 -0.68
CA PHE A 134 -14.99 11.53 -2.11
C PHE A 134 -13.88 12.42 -2.65
N TYR A 135 -13.14 11.94 -3.65
CA TYR A 135 -12.10 12.72 -4.32
C TYR A 135 -12.71 13.41 -5.54
N THR A 136 -13.42 14.52 -5.31
CA THR A 136 -14.18 15.23 -6.36
C THR A 136 -13.29 16.24 -7.11
N SER A 137 -13.77 16.73 -8.26
CA SER A 137 -13.11 17.80 -9.01
C SER A 137 -13.08 19.15 -8.29
N GLU A 138 -13.97 19.35 -7.33
CA GLU A 138 -14.11 20.60 -6.57
C GLU A 138 -13.46 20.53 -5.17
N GLY A 139 -12.81 19.39 -4.84
CA GLY A 139 -12.16 19.16 -3.56
C GLY A 139 -12.52 17.83 -2.90
N ASN A 140 -12.01 17.64 -1.68
CA ASN A 140 -12.37 16.52 -0.81
C ASN A 140 -13.42 16.91 0.22
#